data_AF-T1B410-F1
#
_entry.id   AF-T1B410-F1
#
_cell.length_a   1.000
_cell.length_b   1.000
_cell.length_c   1.000
_cell.angle_alpha   90.00
_cell.angle_beta   90.00
_cell.angle_gamma   90.00
#
_symmetry.space_group_name_H-M   'P 1'
#
loop_
_entity.id
_entity.type
_entity.pdbx_description
1 polymer ?
#
loop_
_entity_poly.entity_id
_entity_poly.type
_entity_poly.pdbx_seq_one_letter_code
_entity_poly.pdbx_strand_id
1 'polypeptide(L)'
;EDWLRCAVCYWHSFNWPGQDIFGAGTLPRPWLGATITQEMADTKLEAAFDFFSRLGAPYFTFHDVDVMATANTVKEHDRNLKTIGEHMQTKMAATGTKLLWGTANLFSHPRYAGGAATSPDPEVFAWAAAQVRACLELTQRLGGQNYVLWGGREGL
;
A
#
# COMPACT_ATOMS: atom_id res chain seq x y z
N GLU A 1 -23.59 8.30 -2.45
CA GLU A 1 -22.14 8.27 -2.73
C GLU A 1 -21.48 9.64 -2.58
N ASP A 2 -22.12 10.73 -2.99
CA ASP A 2 -21.46 12.05 -3.08
C ASP A 2 -21.03 12.65 -1.73
N TRP A 3 -21.79 12.41 -0.67
CA TRP A 3 -21.46 12.91 0.68
C TRP A 3 -20.50 11.99 1.43
N LEU A 4 -20.79 10.68 1.47
CA LEU A 4 -20.03 9.73 2.31
C LEU A 4 -18.71 9.30 1.67
N ARG A 5 -18.68 9.12 0.34
CA ARG A 5 -17.48 8.76 -0.44
C ARG A 5 -16.63 7.66 0.21
N CYS A 6 -17.30 6.60 0.68
CA CYS A 6 -16.66 5.54 1.45
C CYS A 6 -15.50 4.91 0.68
N ALA A 7 -14.40 4.67 1.38
CA ALA A 7 -13.22 4.01 0.84
C ALA A 7 -12.88 2.75 1.65
N VAL A 8 -12.46 1.70 0.96
CA VAL A 8 -11.91 0.52 1.63
C VAL A 8 -10.41 0.70 1.87
N CYS A 9 -10.02 0.50 3.12
CA CYS A 9 -8.64 0.53 3.57
C CYS A 9 -7.92 -0.79 3.23
N TYR A 10 -6.97 -0.74 2.30
CA TYR A 10 -6.33 -1.93 1.76
C TYR A 10 -5.51 -2.71 2.82
N TRP A 11 -4.81 -2.04 3.74
CA TRP A 11 -3.98 -2.71 4.76
C TRP A 11 -4.81 -3.54 5.73
N HIS A 12 -5.84 -2.96 6.37
CA HIS A 12 -6.68 -3.72 7.30
C HIS A 12 -7.49 -4.82 6.62
N SER A 13 -8.00 -4.59 5.41
CA SER A 13 -8.84 -5.56 4.73
C SER A 13 -8.08 -6.76 4.16
N PHE A 14 -6.85 -6.56 3.67
CA PHE A 14 -6.13 -7.59 2.91
C PHE A 14 -4.71 -7.89 3.41
N ASN A 15 -4.12 -7.08 4.29
CA ASN A 15 -2.75 -7.27 4.77
C ASN A 15 -2.63 -7.57 6.27
N TRP A 16 -3.69 -7.40 7.05
CA TRP A 16 -3.70 -7.76 8.47
C TRP A 16 -4.18 -9.21 8.66
N PRO A 17 -3.32 -10.16 9.06
CA PRO A 17 -3.74 -11.53 9.35
C PRO A 17 -4.40 -11.69 10.74
N GLY A 18 -4.73 -10.61 11.44
CA GLY A 18 -5.45 -10.66 12.73
C GLY A 18 -4.56 -10.92 13.94
N GLN A 19 -3.27 -10.66 13.84
CA GLN A 19 -2.33 -10.72 14.95
C GLN A 19 -2.42 -9.48 15.84
N ASP A 20 -2.03 -9.65 17.10
CA ASP A 20 -1.81 -8.57 18.06
C ASP A 20 -0.44 -8.71 18.73
N ILE A 21 -0.17 -7.94 19.77
CA ILE A 21 1.14 -7.95 20.46
C ILE A 21 1.37 -9.22 21.32
N PHE A 22 0.35 -10.07 21.49
CA PHE A 22 0.36 -11.26 22.35
C PHE A 22 0.13 -12.57 21.60
N GLY A 23 -0.31 -12.54 20.34
CA GLY A 23 -0.71 -13.73 19.60
C GLY A 23 -0.44 -13.68 18.10
N ALA A 24 -0.36 -14.87 17.51
CA ALA A 24 -0.20 -15.04 16.07
C ALA A 24 -1.49 -14.71 15.30
N GLY A 25 -1.34 -14.41 14.00
CA GLY A 25 -2.46 -14.14 13.12
C GLY A 25 -3.38 -15.35 12.95
N THR A 26 -4.69 -15.09 12.89
CA THR A 26 -5.75 -16.11 12.83
C THR A 26 -6.49 -16.13 11.50
N LEU A 27 -6.25 -15.15 10.61
CA LEU A 27 -6.90 -15.05 9.31
C LEU A 27 -6.03 -15.72 8.22
N PRO A 28 -6.48 -16.86 7.64
CA PRO A 28 -5.72 -17.55 6.60
C PRO A 28 -5.85 -16.80 5.27
N ARG A 29 -4.88 -15.95 4.94
CA ARG A 29 -4.83 -15.21 3.67
C ARG A 29 -3.80 -15.87 2.75
N PRO A 30 -4.20 -16.44 1.60
CA PRO A 30 -3.28 -17.17 0.71
C PRO A 30 -2.26 -16.25 0.02
N TRP A 31 -2.50 -14.95 0.03
CA TRP A 31 -1.62 -13.91 -0.53
C TRP A 31 -0.70 -13.26 0.52
N LEU A 32 -0.59 -13.81 1.73
CA LEU A 32 0.33 -13.33 2.76
C LEU A 32 1.43 -14.36 3.05
N GLY A 33 2.62 -13.86 3.39
CA GLY A 33 3.81 -14.66 3.68
C GLY A 33 4.99 -13.78 4.07
N ALA A 34 6.12 -14.39 4.45
CA ALA A 34 7.34 -13.67 4.80
C ALA A 34 7.91 -12.86 3.63
N THR A 35 7.80 -13.41 2.42
CA THR A 35 8.11 -12.74 1.16
C THR A 35 6.88 -12.82 0.28
N ILE A 36 6.41 -11.67 -0.21
CA ILE A 36 5.28 -11.56 -1.11
C ILE A 36 5.80 -11.64 -2.55
N THR A 37 5.39 -12.66 -3.28
CA THR A 37 5.68 -12.78 -4.71
C THR A 37 4.75 -11.88 -5.53
N GLN A 38 5.07 -11.66 -6.81
CA GLN A 38 4.18 -10.93 -7.71
C GLN A 38 2.82 -11.62 -7.86
N GLU A 39 2.80 -12.96 -7.95
CA GLU A 39 1.57 -13.75 -8.01
C GLU A 39 0.70 -13.55 -6.76
N MET A 40 1.30 -13.49 -5.57
CA MET A 40 0.56 -13.22 -4.33
C MET A 40 -0.01 -11.79 -4.33
N ALA A 41 0.77 -10.80 -4.79
CA ALA A 41 0.32 -9.42 -4.92
C ALA A 41 -0.87 -9.30 -5.91
N ASP A 42 -0.79 -9.99 -7.04
CA ASP A 42 -1.85 -10.01 -8.05
C ASP A 42 -3.10 -10.75 -7.52
N THR A 43 -2.93 -11.87 -6.82
CA THR A 43 -4.05 -12.58 -6.16
C THR A 43 -4.76 -11.69 -5.14
N LYS A 44 -4.00 -10.91 -4.36
CA LYS A 44 -4.55 -9.93 -3.41
C LYS A 44 -5.31 -8.82 -4.12
N LEU A 45 -4.78 -8.33 -5.24
CA LEU A 45 -5.44 -7.32 -6.07
C LEU A 45 -6.77 -7.82 -6.63
N GLU A 46 -6.82 -9.04 -7.14
CA GLU A 46 -8.06 -9.69 -7.61
C GLU A 46 -9.11 -9.75 -6.50
N ALA A 47 -8.72 -10.29 -5.33
CA ALA A 47 -9.61 -10.39 -4.17
C ALA A 47 -10.09 -9.01 -3.70
N ALA A 48 -9.23 -7.99 -3.75
CA ALA A 48 -9.57 -6.64 -3.34
C ALA A 48 -10.61 -6.00 -4.25
N PHE A 49 -10.43 -6.06 -5.57
CA PHE A 49 -11.38 -5.46 -6.51
C PHE A 49 -12.71 -6.22 -6.63
N ASP A 50 -12.71 -7.54 -6.45
CA ASP A 50 -13.97 -8.30 -6.27
C ASP A 50 -14.70 -7.85 -5.00
N PHE A 51 -13.99 -7.68 -3.88
CA PHE A 51 -14.57 -7.17 -2.63
C PHE A 51 -15.12 -5.75 -2.78
N PHE A 52 -14.38 -4.82 -3.40
CA PHE A 52 -14.84 -3.44 -3.63
C PHE A 52 -16.13 -3.40 -4.43
N SER A 53 -16.19 -4.20 -5.50
CA SER A 53 -17.34 -4.31 -6.39
C SER A 53 -18.57 -4.85 -5.67
N ARG A 54 -18.42 -5.91 -4.87
CA ARG A 54 -19.52 -6.50 -4.08
C ARG A 54 -20.04 -5.58 -3.00
N LEU A 55 -19.15 -4.81 -2.38
CA LEU A 55 -19.51 -3.83 -1.34
C LEU A 55 -20.17 -2.57 -1.95
N GLY A 56 -20.00 -2.33 -3.25
CA GLY A 56 -20.38 -1.07 -3.88
C GLY A 56 -19.54 0.11 -3.37
N ALA A 57 -18.30 -0.15 -2.97
CA ALA A 57 -17.41 0.90 -2.46
C ALA A 57 -16.82 1.71 -3.62
N PRO A 58 -17.07 3.04 -3.70
CA PRO A 58 -16.60 3.84 -4.82
C PRO A 58 -15.09 4.11 -4.79
N TYR A 59 -14.45 3.93 -3.62
CA TYR A 59 -13.05 4.24 -3.42
C TYR A 59 -12.26 3.15 -2.68
N PHE A 60 -10.93 3.19 -2.83
CA PHE A 60 -9.98 2.48 -1.97
C PHE A 60 -8.77 3.36 -1.63
N THR A 61 -8.00 2.93 -0.63
CA THR A 61 -6.78 3.60 -0.16
C THR A 61 -5.68 2.58 0.11
N PHE A 62 -4.42 2.88 -0.17
CA PHE A 62 -3.32 1.92 0.01
C PHE A 62 -2.03 2.58 0.51
N HIS A 63 -1.19 1.84 1.26
CA HIS A 63 0.25 2.10 1.25
C HIS A 63 0.92 1.31 0.13
N ASP A 64 1.97 1.85 -0.46
CA ASP A 64 2.78 1.19 -1.48
C ASP A 64 3.14 -0.28 -1.18
N VAL A 65 3.72 -0.58 -0.02
CA VAL A 65 4.12 -1.95 0.35
C VAL A 65 2.93 -2.89 0.60
N ASP A 66 1.73 -2.35 0.81
CA ASP A 66 0.51 -3.15 1.05
C ASP A 66 -0.01 -3.81 -0.23
N VAL A 67 0.44 -3.36 -1.39
CA VAL A 67 -0.13 -3.75 -2.68
C VAL A 67 0.86 -4.48 -3.57
N MET A 68 2.15 -4.18 -3.46
CA MET A 68 3.19 -4.73 -4.33
C MET A 68 3.86 -6.00 -3.76
N ALA A 69 4.67 -6.66 -4.59
CA ALA A 69 5.59 -7.70 -4.16
C ALA A 69 6.74 -7.13 -3.30
N THR A 70 7.31 -7.97 -2.43
CA THR A 70 8.43 -7.59 -1.55
C THR A 70 9.61 -7.05 -2.36
N ALA A 71 10.23 -5.97 -1.87
CA ALA A 71 11.39 -5.34 -2.46
C ALA A 71 12.48 -5.11 -1.41
N ASN A 72 13.72 -5.46 -1.76
CA ASN A 72 14.90 -5.29 -0.91
C ASN A 72 15.77 -4.11 -1.35
N THR A 73 15.58 -3.60 -2.57
CA THR A 73 16.27 -2.41 -3.10
C THR A 73 15.29 -1.37 -3.61
N VAL A 74 15.72 -0.10 -3.69
CA VAL A 74 14.91 1.00 -4.27
C VAL A 74 14.51 0.67 -5.70
N LYS A 75 15.39 0.03 -6.47
CA LYS A 75 15.11 -0.37 -7.86
C LYS A 75 14.02 -1.45 -7.95
N GLU A 76 14.03 -2.40 -7.02
CA GLU A 76 12.96 -3.41 -6.93
C GLU A 76 11.64 -2.79 -6.48
N HIS A 77 11.68 -1.85 -5.53
CA HIS A 77 10.49 -1.12 -5.06
C HIS A 77 9.83 -0.37 -6.22
N ASP A 78 10.59 0.45 -6.95
CA ASP A 78 10.09 1.20 -8.10
C ASP A 78 9.48 0.29 -9.17
N ARG A 79 10.17 -0.81 -9.51
CA ARG A 79 9.68 -1.78 -10.50
C ARG A 79 8.39 -2.45 -10.04
N ASN A 80 8.38 -3.02 -8.82
CA ASN A 80 7.24 -3.77 -8.32
C ASN A 80 6.01 -2.86 -8.14
N LEU A 81 6.21 -1.62 -7.70
CA LEU A 81 5.15 -0.62 -7.56
C LEU A 81 4.57 -0.20 -8.92
N LYS A 82 5.41 -0.04 -9.94
CA LYS A 82 4.96 0.24 -11.32
C LYS A 82 4.12 -0.90 -11.87
N THR A 83 4.59 -2.14 -11.72
CA THR A 83 3.88 -3.36 -12.17
C THR A 83 2.50 -3.47 -11.55
N ILE A 84 2.39 -3.42 -10.21
CA ILE A 84 1.06 -3.52 -9.58
C ILE A 84 0.18 -2.31 -9.93
N GLY A 85 0.79 -1.13 -10.13
CA GLY A 85 0.08 0.06 -10.56
C GLY A 85 -0.60 -0.08 -11.93
N GLU A 86 0.03 -0.78 -12.88
CA GLU A 86 -0.57 -1.08 -14.20
C GLU A 86 -1.77 -2.03 -14.06
N HIS A 87 -1.64 -3.04 -13.20
CA HIS A 87 -2.73 -3.97 -12.91
C HIS A 87 -3.90 -3.25 -12.20
N MET A 88 -3.61 -2.37 -11.24
CA MET A 88 -4.62 -1.53 -10.58
C MET A 88 -5.38 -0.66 -11.58
N GLN A 89 -4.66 0.03 -12.46
CA GLN A 89 -5.29 0.89 -13.47
C GLN A 89 -6.28 0.11 -14.33
N THR A 90 -5.91 -1.12 -14.72
CA THR A 90 -6.79 -2.03 -15.47
C THR A 90 -8.05 -2.39 -14.68
N LYS A 91 -7.90 -2.71 -13.39
CA LYS A 91 -9.03 -3.05 -12.50
C LYS A 91 -9.94 -1.85 -12.20
N MET A 92 -9.37 -0.67 -12.01
CA MET A 92 -10.11 0.58 -11.84
C MET A 92 -10.95 0.89 -13.08
N ALA A 93 -10.38 0.72 -14.28
CA ALA A 93 -11.12 0.91 -15.52
C ALA A 93 -12.27 -0.10 -15.69
N ALA A 94 -12.05 -1.37 -15.32
CA ALA A 94 -13.04 -2.42 -15.44
C ALA A 94 -14.20 -2.32 -14.43
N THR A 95 -13.93 -1.85 -13.20
CA THR A 95 -14.91 -1.82 -12.10
C THR A 95 -15.51 -0.45 -11.85
N GLY A 96 -14.87 0.63 -12.31
CA GLY A 96 -15.25 2.00 -11.97
C GLY A 96 -14.81 2.45 -10.57
N THR A 97 -14.20 1.57 -9.77
CA THR A 97 -13.63 1.91 -8.45
C THR A 97 -12.49 2.91 -8.63
N LYS A 98 -12.44 3.94 -7.77
CA LYS A 98 -11.47 5.04 -7.86
C LYS A 98 -10.47 5.00 -6.72
N LEU A 99 -9.31 5.61 -6.93
CA LEU A 99 -8.34 5.81 -5.84
C LEU A 99 -8.73 7.07 -5.06
N LEU A 100 -8.94 6.96 -3.75
CA LEU A 100 -9.09 8.15 -2.91
C LEU A 100 -7.71 8.73 -2.60
N TRP A 101 -6.80 7.90 -2.08
CA TRP A 101 -5.41 8.30 -1.86
C TRP A 101 -4.45 7.11 -1.77
N GLY A 102 -3.20 7.37 -2.14
CA GLY A 102 -2.05 6.52 -1.82
C GLY A 102 -1.16 7.20 -0.77
N THR A 103 -0.25 6.43 -0.19
CA THR A 103 0.74 6.88 0.80
C THR A 103 1.92 5.91 0.85
N ALA A 104 3.07 6.37 1.33
CA ALA A 104 4.22 5.51 1.56
C ALA A 104 4.19 4.93 2.99
N ASN A 105 4.37 3.62 3.13
CA ASN A 105 4.61 3.03 4.45
C ASN A 105 6.07 3.25 4.86
N LEU A 106 6.28 4.28 5.67
CA LEU A 106 7.58 4.68 6.20
C LEU A 106 7.77 4.28 7.68
N PHE A 107 7.13 3.21 8.13
CA PHE A 107 7.09 2.88 9.55
C PHE A 107 7.19 1.38 9.89
N SER A 108 6.81 0.48 8.97
CA SER A 108 6.83 -0.96 9.23
C SER A 108 8.21 -1.60 9.09
N HIS A 109 9.00 -1.19 8.08
CA HIS A 109 10.30 -1.79 7.83
C HIS A 109 11.31 -1.41 8.94
N PRO A 110 12.18 -2.33 9.42
CA PRO A 110 13.14 -2.05 10.50
C PRO A 110 14.06 -0.84 10.24
N ARG A 111 14.35 -0.54 8.97
CA ARG A 111 15.13 0.66 8.58
C ARG A 111 14.57 1.97 9.14
N TYR A 112 13.26 2.05 9.39
CA TYR A 112 12.58 3.24 9.89
C TYR A 112 12.50 3.30 11.42
N ALA A 113 13.21 2.43 12.14
CA ALA A 113 13.17 2.39 13.60
C ALA A 113 13.58 3.73 14.25
N GLY A 114 14.49 4.47 13.62
CA GLY A 114 14.93 5.80 14.06
C GLY A 114 14.19 6.97 13.40
N GLY A 115 13.07 6.72 12.69
CA GLY A 115 12.38 7.71 11.88
C GLY A 115 12.59 7.50 10.37
N ALA A 116 11.85 8.26 9.55
CA ALA A 116 12.02 8.26 8.10
C ALA A 116 12.59 9.60 7.63
N ALA A 117 11.76 10.63 7.52
CA ALA A 117 12.25 11.99 7.25
C ALA A 117 13.01 12.57 8.45
N THR A 118 12.68 12.12 9.67
CA THR A 118 13.32 12.54 10.93
C THR A 118 14.49 11.66 11.35
N SER A 119 14.87 10.67 10.54
CA SER A 119 16.00 9.79 10.85
C SER A 119 17.31 10.58 10.96
N PRO A 120 18.17 10.28 11.97
CA PRO A 120 19.53 10.82 12.00
C PRO A 120 20.44 10.19 10.93
N ASP A 121 20.02 9.08 10.31
CA ASP A 121 20.75 8.41 9.23
C ASP A 121 20.33 8.97 7.85
N PRO A 122 21.25 9.61 7.10
CA PRO A 122 20.94 10.19 5.79
C PRO A 122 20.58 9.14 4.73
N GLU A 123 21.04 7.89 4.84
CA GLU A 123 20.67 6.83 3.89
C GLU A 123 19.20 6.43 4.07
N VAL A 124 18.71 6.42 5.31
CA VAL A 124 17.28 6.19 5.62
C VAL A 124 16.42 7.31 5.06
N PHE A 125 16.85 8.57 5.21
CA PHE A 125 16.17 9.71 4.59
C PHE A 125 16.10 9.58 3.07
N ALA A 126 17.23 9.25 2.43
CA ALA A 126 17.29 9.07 0.98
C ALA A 126 16.35 7.96 0.48
N TRP A 127 16.30 6.83 1.21
CA TRP A 127 15.36 5.76 0.91
C TRP A 127 13.91 6.24 1.03
N ALA A 128 13.56 6.90 2.15
CA ALA A 128 12.21 7.40 2.38
C ALA A 128 11.77 8.39 1.29
N ALA A 129 12.66 9.29 0.88
CA ALA A 129 12.40 10.24 -0.21
C ALA A 129 12.13 9.53 -1.55
N ALA A 130 12.92 8.51 -1.88
CA ALA A 130 12.70 7.70 -3.09
C ALA A 130 11.34 6.97 -3.06
N GLN A 131 11.01 6.39 -1.90
CA GLN A 131 9.74 5.68 -1.70
C GLN A 131 8.52 6.61 -1.81
N VAL A 132 8.58 7.78 -1.17
CA VAL A 132 7.52 8.82 -1.26
C VAL A 132 7.34 9.28 -2.69
N ARG A 133 8.44 9.58 -3.40
CA ARG A 133 8.39 9.99 -4.80
C ARG A 133 7.67 8.95 -5.67
N ALA A 134 8.09 7.69 -5.60
CA ALA A 134 7.49 6.63 -6.40
C ALA A 134 5.99 6.43 -6.09
N CYS A 135 5.61 6.46 -4.82
CA CYS A 135 4.21 6.35 -4.41
C CYS A 135 3.38 7.57 -4.82
N LEU A 136 3.93 8.77 -4.74
CA LEU A 136 3.27 10.01 -5.17
C LEU A 136 3.04 10.02 -6.69
N GLU A 137 4.06 9.64 -7.48
CA GLU A 137 3.94 9.49 -8.94
C GLU A 137 2.86 8.46 -9.31
N LEU A 138 2.82 7.30 -8.63
CA LEU A 138 1.77 6.30 -8.87
C LEU A 138 0.38 6.82 -8.48
N THR A 139 0.25 7.47 -7.32
CA THR A 139 -1.02 8.03 -6.84
C THR A 139 -1.57 9.04 -7.84
N GLN A 140 -0.72 9.92 -8.36
CA GLN A 140 -1.09 10.87 -9.41
C GLN A 140 -1.51 10.15 -10.69
N ARG A 141 -0.75 9.15 -11.14
CA ARG A 141 -1.04 8.36 -12.36
C ARG A 141 -2.40 7.66 -12.29
N LEU A 142 -2.77 7.15 -11.12
CA LEU A 142 -4.06 6.48 -10.88
C LEU A 142 -5.22 7.46 -10.61
N GLY A 143 -4.97 8.79 -10.64
CA GLY A 143 -6.00 9.80 -10.39
C GLY A 143 -6.45 9.86 -8.92
N GLY A 144 -5.55 9.58 -7.99
CA GLY A 144 -5.78 9.75 -6.55
C GLY A 144 -6.16 11.19 -6.22
N GLN A 145 -7.18 11.37 -5.37
CA GLN A 145 -7.72 12.68 -5.02
C GLN A 145 -6.93 13.36 -3.90
N ASN A 146 -6.22 12.58 -3.10
CA ASN A 146 -5.34 13.05 -2.05
C ASN A 146 -4.05 12.21 -2.02
N TYR A 147 -3.05 12.73 -1.33
CA TYR A 147 -1.86 11.99 -0.92
C TYR A 147 -1.69 12.17 0.58
N VAL A 148 -1.53 11.08 1.31
CA VAL A 148 -1.48 11.11 2.78
C VAL A 148 -0.04 11.03 3.26
N LEU A 149 0.26 11.75 4.34
CA LEU A 149 1.50 11.64 5.10
C LEU A 149 1.12 11.30 6.54
N TRP A 150 1.33 10.06 6.95
CA TRP A 150 1.15 9.62 8.34
C TRP A 150 2.51 9.30 8.96
N GLY A 151 2.93 10.13 9.90
CA GLY A 151 4.24 10.04 10.55
C GLY A 151 4.32 8.98 11.63
N GLY A 152 4.10 7.70 11.28
CA GLY A 152 4.10 6.59 12.25
C GLY A 152 5.41 6.42 13.04
N ARG A 153 6.53 6.93 12.50
CA ARG A 153 7.86 6.98 13.16
C ARG A 153 8.45 8.38 13.19
N GLU A 154 7.68 9.41 12.81
CA GLU A 154 8.17 10.79 12.73
C GLU A 154 7.96 11.47 14.08
N GLY A 155 8.84 11.19 15.03
CA GLY A 155 8.78 11.69 16.41
C GLY A 155 10.16 11.72 17.05
N LEU A 156 10.35 12.63 18.00
CA LEU A 156 11.56 12.77 18.82
C LEU A 156 11.57 11.76 19.98
#